data_AF-A0A2V6EM52-F1
#
_entry.id   AF-A0A2V6EM52-F1
#
_cell.length_a   1.000
_cell.length_b   1.000
_cell.length_c   1.000
_cell.angle_alpha   90.00
_cell.angle_beta   90.00
_cell.angle_gamma   90.00
#
_symmetry.space_group_name_H-M   'P 1'
#
loop_
_entity.id
_entity.type
_entity.pdbx_description
1 polymer ?
#
loop_
_entity_poly.entity_id
_entity_poly.type
_entity_poly.pdbx_seq_one_letter_code
_entity_poly.pdbx_strand_id
1 'polypeptide(L)'
;RFVAQGGDWGNAVTEQMALLGAPEFIGIHTNMPATVPPDIDKAAFAGAPAPSGLSADEKHAYDQLAFFYKHGLGYAMEMKNRPQTLYGIGDSPVGMAAWMIDHDASSYALIARVFDGQPEGLTRDDILDNATLYWLTNTTISSARLYWESKLAFFAPKGVPIPTAVSAFPDELYQAPRSWTEKAYPKLIHYNKLPKGGHFAAWEQPELLVTDLRAAFRALR
;
A
#
# COMPACT_ATOMS: atom_id res chain seq x y z
N ARG A 1 -5.51 22.54 -13.01
CA ARG A 1 -6.02 21.15 -13.08
C ARG A 1 -4.83 20.23 -12.83
N PHE A 2 -4.95 19.25 -11.93
CA PHE A 2 -3.88 18.32 -11.57
C PHE A 2 -4.42 16.92 -11.28
N VAL A 3 -3.54 15.92 -11.35
CA VAL A 3 -3.79 14.54 -10.91
C VAL A 3 -2.87 14.21 -9.74
N ALA A 4 -3.17 13.16 -8.99
CA ALA A 4 -2.34 12.68 -7.89
C ALA A 4 -2.13 11.16 -7.99
N GLN A 5 -1.02 10.69 -7.46
CA GLN A 5 -0.62 9.29 -7.44
C GLN A 5 -0.24 8.91 -6.00
N GLY A 6 -0.65 7.74 -5.53
CA GLY A 6 -0.15 7.22 -4.26
C GLY A 6 -0.45 5.76 -4.03
N GLY A 7 0.53 5.04 -3.46
CA GLY A 7 0.35 3.78 -2.73
C GLY A 7 0.37 4.02 -1.22
N ASP A 8 0.11 2.99 -0.41
CA ASP A 8 0.12 3.07 1.06
C ASP A 8 -0.63 4.30 1.62
N TRP A 9 -0.07 5.03 2.58
CA TRP A 9 -0.66 6.27 3.10
C TRP A 9 -0.88 7.31 2.00
N GLY A 10 -0.08 7.29 0.92
CA GLY A 10 -0.29 8.12 -0.26
C GLY A 10 -1.62 7.85 -0.95
N ASN A 11 -2.09 6.59 -1.02
CA ASN A 11 -3.42 6.25 -1.50
C ASN A 11 -4.48 6.84 -0.56
N ALA A 12 -4.36 6.59 0.75
CA ALA A 12 -5.32 7.08 1.72
C ALA A 12 -5.48 8.62 1.65
N VAL A 13 -4.37 9.35 1.56
CA VAL A 13 -4.36 10.81 1.38
C VAL A 13 -5.00 11.21 0.06
N THR A 14 -4.62 10.56 -1.05
CA THR A 14 -5.10 10.86 -2.39
C THR A 14 -6.62 10.66 -2.52
N GLU A 15 -7.17 9.59 -1.94
CA GLU A 15 -8.61 9.35 -1.91
C GLU A 15 -9.34 10.38 -1.04
N GLN A 16 -8.80 10.73 0.14
CA GLN A 16 -9.40 11.77 0.98
C GLN A 16 -9.39 13.14 0.28
N MET A 17 -8.30 13.49 -0.39
CA MET A 17 -8.24 14.71 -1.22
C MET A 17 -9.34 14.71 -2.30
N ALA A 18 -9.64 13.55 -2.89
CA ALA A 18 -10.66 13.45 -3.93
C ALA A 18 -12.07 13.66 -3.37
N LEU A 19 -12.31 13.23 -2.13
CA LEU A 19 -13.58 13.44 -1.42
C LEU A 19 -13.81 14.90 -1.00
N LEU A 20 -12.74 15.70 -0.84
CA LEU A 20 -12.86 17.14 -0.59
C LEU A 20 -13.42 17.93 -1.79
N GLY A 21 -13.36 17.36 -3.00
CA GLY A 21 -14.09 17.88 -4.16
C GLY A 21 -13.50 19.14 -4.80
N ALA A 22 -12.18 19.36 -4.69
CA ALA A 22 -11.52 20.49 -5.34
C ALA A 22 -11.67 20.41 -6.89
N PRO A 23 -12.19 21.44 -7.57
CA PRO A 23 -12.52 21.39 -9.00
C PRO A 23 -11.29 21.23 -9.90
N GLU A 24 -10.12 21.66 -9.44
CA GLU A 24 -8.85 21.47 -10.13
C GLU A 24 -8.29 20.05 -10.00
N PHE A 25 -8.79 19.22 -9.08
CA PHE A 25 -8.32 17.84 -8.88
C PHE A 25 -9.11 16.87 -9.76
N ILE A 26 -8.49 16.43 -10.86
CA ILE A 26 -9.23 15.82 -11.99
C ILE A 26 -9.09 14.31 -12.10
N GLY A 27 -8.28 13.67 -11.27
CA GLY A 27 -8.18 12.21 -11.22
C GLY A 27 -7.05 11.71 -10.35
N ILE A 28 -7.13 10.42 -10.01
CA ILE A 28 -6.15 9.73 -9.16
C ILE A 28 -5.60 8.47 -9.82
N HIS A 29 -4.40 8.08 -9.44
CA HIS A 29 -3.84 6.76 -9.69
C HIS A 29 -3.38 6.15 -8.37
N THR A 30 -3.62 4.87 -8.17
CA THR A 30 -3.17 4.14 -7.00
C THR A 30 -2.62 2.76 -7.35
N ASN A 31 -1.59 2.34 -6.61
CA ASN A 31 -1.04 0.99 -6.67
C ASN A 31 -1.34 0.17 -5.41
N MET A 32 -2.14 0.71 -4.48
CA MET A 32 -2.61 0.02 -3.28
C MET A 32 -4.04 0.50 -2.97
N PRO A 33 -5.01 0.14 -3.83
CA PRO A 33 -6.34 0.72 -3.78
C PRO A 33 -7.12 0.23 -2.55
N ALA A 34 -8.13 0.99 -2.12
CA ALA A 34 -9.08 0.58 -1.08
C ALA A 34 -10.30 -0.10 -1.71
N THR A 35 -10.21 -1.42 -1.98
CA THR A 35 -11.24 -2.15 -2.75
C THR A 35 -11.96 -3.25 -1.98
N VAL A 36 -11.54 -3.56 -0.75
CA VAL A 36 -11.96 -4.78 -0.06
C VAL A 36 -13.41 -4.66 0.43
N PRO A 37 -14.31 -5.56 -0.01
CA PRO A 37 -15.70 -5.55 0.46
C PRO A 37 -15.79 -5.83 1.98
N PRO A 38 -16.78 -5.26 2.70
CA PRO A 38 -16.85 -5.37 4.17
C PRO A 38 -16.95 -6.79 4.73
N ASP A 39 -17.64 -7.69 4.03
CA ASP A 39 -17.79 -9.10 4.40
C ASP A 39 -16.49 -9.89 4.20
N ILE A 40 -15.76 -9.59 3.12
CA ILE A 40 -14.43 -10.14 2.84
C ILE A 40 -13.43 -9.67 3.91
N ASP A 41 -13.40 -8.36 4.19
CA ASP A 41 -12.52 -7.76 5.19
C ASP A 41 -12.73 -8.40 6.57
N LYS A 42 -14.00 -8.48 7.00
CA LYS A 42 -14.38 -9.10 8.27
C LYS A 42 -13.94 -10.56 8.37
N ALA A 43 -14.15 -11.35 7.30
CA ALA A 43 -13.78 -12.75 7.27
C ALA A 43 -12.25 -12.93 7.32
N ALA A 44 -11.51 -12.17 6.50
CA ALA A 44 -10.05 -12.22 6.45
C ALA A 44 -9.43 -11.80 7.80
N PHE A 45 -9.92 -10.72 8.40
CA PHE A 45 -9.44 -10.22 9.70
C PHE A 45 -9.66 -11.23 10.83
N ALA A 46 -10.78 -11.96 10.79
CA ALA A 46 -11.07 -13.03 11.74
C ALA A 46 -10.28 -14.33 11.47
N GLY A 47 -9.51 -14.41 10.38
CA GLY A 47 -8.86 -15.64 9.94
C GLY A 47 -9.85 -16.74 9.55
N ALA A 48 -11.05 -16.38 9.12
CA ALA A 48 -12.08 -17.33 8.72
C ALA A 48 -11.73 -18.00 7.37
N PRO A 49 -12.41 -19.10 7.00
CA PRO A 49 -12.35 -19.61 5.63
C PRO A 49 -12.85 -18.56 4.63
N ALA A 50 -12.26 -18.57 3.42
CA ALA A 50 -12.73 -17.72 2.32
C ALA A 50 -14.23 -17.92 2.07
N PRO A 51 -15.02 -16.84 1.93
CA PRO A 51 -16.43 -16.95 1.56
C PRO A 51 -16.63 -17.75 0.27
N SER A 52 -17.74 -18.47 0.17
CA SER A 52 -18.08 -19.21 -1.04
C SER A 52 -18.39 -18.27 -2.21
N GLY A 53 -18.09 -18.72 -3.43
CA GLY A 53 -18.40 -17.96 -4.65
C GLY A 53 -17.35 -16.93 -5.08
N LEU A 54 -16.21 -16.82 -4.37
CA LEU A 54 -15.08 -16.05 -4.85
C LEU A 54 -14.48 -16.68 -6.12
N SER A 55 -14.19 -15.84 -7.11
CA SER A 55 -13.35 -16.24 -8.25
C SER A 55 -11.92 -16.56 -7.81
N ALA A 56 -11.10 -17.14 -8.70
CA ALA A 56 -9.71 -17.46 -8.40
C ALA A 56 -8.90 -16.21 -7.98
N ASP A 57 -9.10 -15.09 -8.68
CA ASP A 57 -8.44 -13.82 -8.38
C ASP A 57 -8.87 -13.26 -7.01
N GLU A 58 -10.17 -13.31 -6.70
CA GLU A 58 -10.69 -12.83 -5.42
C GLU A 58 -10.28 -13.73 -4.25
N LYS A 59 -10.21 -15.04 -4.48
CA LYS A 59 -9.69 -15.97 -3.49
C LYS A 59 -8.20 -15.72 -3.22
N HIS A 60 -7.41 -15.46 -4.26
CA HIS A 60 -6.00 -15.12 -4.11
C HIS A 60 -5.82 -13.85 -3.25
N ALA A 61 -6.56 -12.79 -3.57
CA ALA A 61 -6.56 -11.56 -2.78
C ALA A 61 -7.02 -11.80 -1.32
N TYR A 62 -8.03 -12.64 -1.11
CA TYR A 62 -8.48 -13.04 0.22
C TYR A 62 -7.37 -13.73 1.02
N ASP A 63 -6.69 -14.72 0.41
CA ASP A 63 -5.64 -15.48 1.07
C ASP A 63 -4.46 -14.55 1.45
N GLN A 64 -4.11 -13.58 0.58
CA GLN A 64 -3.10 -12.54 0.88
C GLN A 64 -3.51 -11.65 2.06
N LEU A 65 -4.75 -11.13 2.06
CA LEU A 65 -5.28 -10.31 3.16
C LEU A 65 -5.31 -11.08 4.49
N ALA A 66 -5.80 -12.32 4.48
CA ALA A 66 -5.87 -13.15 5.67
C ALA A 66 -4.47 -13.45 6.23
N PHE A 67 -3.49 -13.69 5.35
CA PHE A 67 -2.09 -13.84 5.73
C PHE A 67 -1.53 -12.55 6.34
N PHE A 68 -1.72 -11.41 5.69
CA PHE A 68 -1.27 -10.10 6.18
C PHE A 68 -1.89 -9.76 7.54
N TYR A 69 -3.19 -9.96 7.73
CA TYR A 69 -3.86 -9.70 9.00
C TYR A 69 -3.36 -10.59 10.13
N LYS A 70 -3.00 -11.83 9.82
CA LYS A 70 -2.45 -12.77 10.80
C LYS A 70 -0.99 -12.47 11.15
N HIS A 71 -0.19 -11.96 10.21
CA HIS A 71 1.27 -11.94 10.34
C HIS A 71 1.94 -10.56 10.22
N GLY A 72 1.28 -9.55 9.63
CA GLY A 72 1.91 -8.28 9.24
C GLY A 72 1.36 -7.02 9.93
N LEU A 73 0.34 -7.11 10.79
CA LEU A 73 -0.26 -5.92 11.42
C LEU A 73 0.44 -5.41 12.70
N GLY A 74 1.45 -6.12 13.21
CA GLY A 74 2.06 -5.84 14.51
C GLY A 74 2.58 -4.41 14.63
N TYR A 75 3.37 -3.96 13.65
CA TYR A 75 3.96 -2.62 13.64
C TYR A 75 2.88 -1.52 13.64
N ALA A 76 1.86 -1.69 12.81
CA ALA A 76 0.77 -0.72 12.65
C ALA A 76 -0.08 -0.63 13.92
N MET A 77 -0.29 -1.75 14.63
CA MET A 77 -1.01 -1.77 15.89
C MET A 77 -0.27 -1.04 17.01
N GLU A 78 1.06 -1.20 17.10
CA GLU A 78 1.87 -0.45 18.07
C GLU A 78 1.87 1.05 17.74
N MET A 79 2.13 1.41 16.47
CA MET A 79 2.11 2.81 16.02
C MET A 79 0.73 3.47 16.18
N LYS A 80 -0.36 2.73 15.97
CA LYS A 80 -1.73 3.21 16.15
C LYS A 80 -2.07 3.47 17.61
N ASN A 81 -1.56 2.67 18.53
CA ASN A 81 -1.97 2.70 19.93
C ASN A 81 -1.02 3.49 20.83
N ARG A 82 0.29 3.44 20.58
CA ARG A 82 1.32 4.06 21.43
C ARG A 82 2.52 4.53 20.60
N PRO A 83 2.34 5.41 19.59
CA PRO A 83 3.45 5.83 18.74
C PRO A 83 4.59 6.49 19.54
N GLN A 84 4.25 7.18 20.63
CA GLN A 84 5.21 7.91 21.46
C GLN A 84 6.13 6.99 22.29
N THR A 85 5.73 5.75 22.59
CA THR A 85 6.55 4.81 23.38
C THR A 85 7.68 4.20 22.57
N LEU A 86 7.66 4.36 21.24
CA LEU A 86 8.68 3.84 20.33
C LEU A 86 10.02 4.58 20.40
N TYR A 87 10.26 5.42 21.42
CA TYR A 87 11.54 6.11 21.62
C TYR A 87 12.74 5.15 21.66
N GLY A 88 12.60 3.96 22.25
CA GLY A 88 13.69 2.97 22.26
C GLY A 88 14.08 2.48 20.86
N ILE A 89 13.14 2.49 19.91
CA ILE A 89 13.39 2.21 18.49
C ILE A 89 14.04 3.43 17.83
N GLY A 90 13.50 4.63 18.12
CA GLY A 90 14.03 5.89 17.59
C GLY A 90 15.42 6.29 18.09
N ASP A 91 15.88 5.76 19.23
CA ASP A 91 17.20 6.04 19.81
C ASP A 91 18.30 5.07 19.36
N SER A 92 17.93 4.03 18.58
CA SER A 92 18.86 3.03 18.08
C SER A 92 18.79 2.93 16.55
N PRO A 93 19.87 3.25 15.80
CA PRO A 93 19.83 3.15 14.34
C PRO A 93 19.59 1.70 13.89
N VAL A 94 20.10 0.72 14.62
CA VAL A 94 19.82 -0.71 14.36
C VAL A 94 18.37 -1.06 14.69
N GLY A 95 17.83 -0.55 15.80
CA GLY A 95 16.44 -0.78 16.19
C GLY A 95 15.46 -0.20 15.16
N MET A 96 15.70 1.04 14.74
CA MET A 96 14.91 1.72 13.70
C MET A 96 15.01 1.00 12.35
N ALA A 97 16.22 0.64 11.90
CA ALA A 97 16.39 -0.08 10.65
C ALA A 97 15.68 -1.44 10.67
N ALA A 98 15.80 -2.21 11.76
CA ALA A 98 15.09 -3.48 11.93
C ALA A 98 13.57 -3.28 11.87
N TRP A 99 13.05 -2.25 12.54
CA TRP A 99 11.62 -1.93 12.51
C TRP A 99 11.11 -1.58 11.11
N MET A 100 11.91 -0.88 10.30
CA MET A 100 11.57 -0.54 8.92
C MET A 100 11.68 -1.74 7.98
N ILE A 101 12.66 -2.63 8.19
CA ILE A 101 12.92 -3.78 7.30
C ILE A 101 11.92 -4.93 7.52
N ASP A 102 11.51 -5.18 8.77
CA ASP A 102 10.70 -6.33 9.16
C ASP A 102 9.24 -5.96 9.54
N HIS A 103 8.72 -4.86 8.99
CA HIS A 103 7.37 -4.40 9.34
C HIS A 103 6.26 -5.33 8.83
N ASP A 104 6.46 -6.00 7.67
CA ASP A 104 5.60 -7.08 7.19
C ASP A 104 6.40 -8.17 6.45
N ALA A 105 5.81 -9.36 6.35
CA ALA A 105 6.47 -10.55 5.83
C ALA A 105 6.82 -10.48 4.34
N SER A 106 6.00 -9.85 3.51
CA SER A 106 6.24 -9.75 2.06
C SER A 106 7.37 -8.76 1.77
N SER A 107 7.31 -7.59 2.41
CA SER A 107 8.37 -6.57 2.34
C SER A 107 9.69 -7.10 2.90
N TYR A 108 9.68 -7.80 4.03
CA TYR A 108 10.88 -8.44 4.58
C TYR A 108 11.47 -9.46 3.61
N ALA A 109 10.64 -10.32 3.01
CA ALA A 109 11.12 -11.32 2.06
C ALA A 109 11.78 -10.70 0.82
N LEU A 110 11.24 -9.58 0.30
CA LEU A 110 11.86 -8.80 -0.77
C LEU A 110 13.21 -8.25 -0.33
N ILE A 111 13.25 -7.55 0.81
CA ILE A 111 14.46 -6.90 1.32
C ILE A 111 15.54 -7.94 1.63
N ALA A 112 15.19 -9.06 2.26
CA ALA A 112 16.13 -10.15 2.53
C ALA A 112 16.82 -10.66 1.25
N ARG A 113 16.06 -10.84 0.16
CA ARG A 113 16.63 -11.24 -1.15
C ARG A 113 17.55 -10.18 -1.74
N VAL A 114 17.22 -8.89 -1.60
CA VAL A 114 18.11 -7.77 -1.97
C VAL A 114 19.41 -7.85 -1.17
N PHE A 115 19.33 -8.10 0.14
CA PHE A 115 20.49 -8.32 0.98
C PHE A 115 21.26 -9.59 0.63
N ASP A 116 20.63 -10.63 0.09
CA ASP A 116 21.33 -11.81 -0.44
C ASP A 116 21.92 -11.61 -1.85
N GLY A 117 21.78 -10.41 -2.43
CA GLY A 117 22.32 -10.05 -3.74
C GLY A 117 21.45 -10.48 -4.93
N GLN A 118 20.18 -10.82 -4.69
CA GLN A 118 19.25 -11.17 -5.77
C GLN A 118 18.75 -9.90 -6.50
N PRO A 119 18.51 -9.99 -7.83
CA PRO A 119 18.07 -8.85 -8.63
C PRO A 119 16.56 -8.58 -8.46
N GLU A 120 16.22 -7.69 -7.52
CA GLU A 120 14.81 -7.31 -7.23
C GLU A 120 14.43 -5.89 -7.64
N GLY A 121 15.30 -5.19 -8.36
CA GLY A 121 15.11 -3.78 -8.72
C GLY A 121 15.57 -2.81 -7.64
N LEU A 122 16.03 -3.33 -6.50
CA LEU A 122 16.61 -2.58 -5.38
C LEU A 122 18.01 -3.10 -5.07
N THR A 123 18.82 -2.22 -4.50
CA THR A 123 20.14 -2.54 -3.93
C THR A 123 20.11 -2.45 -2.41
N ARG A 124 21.15 -2.96 -1.75
CA ARG A 124 21.31 -2.78 -0.30
C ARG A 124 21.41 -1.30 0.09
N ASP A 125 22.09 -0.51 -0.74
CA ASP A 125 22.29 0.92 -0.50
C ASP A 125 20.97 1.68 -0.59
N ASP A 126 20.06 1.31 -1.50
CA ASP A 126 18.71 1.87 -1.52
C ASP A 126 18.01 1.70 -0.16
N ILE A 127 18.02 0.48 0.40
CA ILE A 127 17.39 0.20 1.71
C ILE A 127 18.04 1.01 2.83
N LEU A 128 19.38 1.08 2.83
CA LEU A 128 20.14 1.83 3.82
C LEU A 128 19.95 3.34 3.70
N ASP A 129 19.78 3.88 2.50
CA ASP A 129 19.50 5.29 2.25
C ASP A 129 18.14 5.68 2.81
N ASN A 130 17.10 4.84 2.61
CA ASN A 130 15.78 5.08 3.18
C ASN A 130 15.81 5.06 4.72
N ALA A 131 16.50 4.07 5.32
CA ALA A 131 16.70 4.04 6.77
C ALA A 131 17.48 5.28 7.25
N THR A 132 18.57 5.63 6.59
CA THR A 132 19.42 6.78 6.94
C THR A 132 18.64 8.09 6.88
N LEU A 133 17.74 8.26 5.91
CA LEU A 133 16.85 9.42 5.83
C LEU A 133 15.97 9.54 7.09
N TYR A 134 15.34 8.45 7.53
CA TYR A 134 14.51 8.45 8.75
C TYR A 134 15.35 8.77 10.00
N TRP A 135 16.55 8.20 10.09
CA TRP A 135 17.47 8.44 11.20
C TRP A 135 17.89 9.91 11.28
N LEU A 136 18.44 10.44 10.19
CA LEU A 136 19.02 11.80 10.16
C LEU A 136 17.98 12.90 10.31
N THR A 137 16.73 12.62 9.94
CA THR A 137 15.62 13.55 10.13
C THR A 137 14.91 13.37 11.47
N ASN A 138 15.27 12.35 12.26
CA ASN A 138 14.63 11.98 13.52
C ASN A 138 13.10 11.82 13.38
N THR A 139 12.66 11.15 12.30
CA THR A 139 11.24 11.04 11.95
C THR A 139 10.57 9.73 12.33
N THR A 140 11.27 8.81 13.02
CA THR A 140 10.72 7.52 13.49
C THR A 140 9.42 7.69 14.26
N ILE A 141 9.35 8.66 15.19
CA ILE A 141 8.17 8.87 16.02
C ILE A 141 7.12 9.72 15.31
N SER A 142 7.52 10.76 14.58
CA SER A 142 6.57 11.63 13.88
C SER A 142 5.85 10.89 12.76
N SER A 143 6.53 9.97 12.06
CA SER A 143 5.90 9.12 11.04
C SER A 143 4.89 8.15 11.66
N ALA A 144 5.22 7.54 12.81
CA ALA A 144 4.32 6.65 13.54
C ALA A 144 3.00 7.34 13.99
N ARG A 145 3.04 8.64 14.30
CA ARG A 145 1.83 9.38 14.72
C ARG A 145 0.75 9.41 13.65
N LEU A 146 1.08 9.25 12.36
CA LEU A 146 0.07 9.13 11.30
C LEU A 146 -0.91 7.97 11.54
N TYR A 147 -0.40 6.83 12.04
CA TYR A 147 -1.21 5.67 12.41
C TYR A 147 -2.13 5.95 13.60
N TRP A 148 -1.68 6.79 14.53
CA TRP A 148 -2.51 7.25 15.64
C TRP A 148 -3.60 8.20 15.17
N GLU A 149 -3.30 9.15 14.29
CA GLU A 149 -4.28 10.15 13.83
C GLU A 149 -5.37 9.55 12.94
N SER A 150 -5.01 8.63 12.03
CA SER A 150 -5.98 8.04 11.12
C SER A 150 -6.90 7.03 11.82
N LYS A 151 -8.20 7.28 11.77
CA LYS A 151 -9.25 6.37 12.28
C LYS A 151 -10.04 5.69 11.15
N LEU A 152 -9.61 5.87 9.91
CA LEU A 152 -10.29 5.31 8.74
C LEU A 152 -9.87 3.86 8.50
N ALA A 153 -10.80 3.03 8.05
CA ALA A 153 -10.48 1.69 7.58
C ALA A 153 -9.59 1.77 6.34
N PHE A 154 -8.45 1.10 6.31
CA PHE A 154 -7.44 1.31 5.28
C PHE A 154 -7.88 0.79 3.90
N PHE A 155 -8.46 -0.42 3.86
CA PHE A 155 -8.78 -1.11 2.61
C PHE A 155 -10.24 -0.99 2.14
N ALA A 156 -11.10 -0.35 2.95
CA ALA A 156 -12.53 -0.24 2.64
C ALA A 156 -12.79 0.82 1.56
N PRO A 157 -13.62 0.52 0.53
CA PRO A 157 -14.02 1.47 -0.51
C PRO A 157 -14.51 2.82 0.04
N LYS A 158 -14.04 3.90 -0.59
CA LYS A 158 -14.35 5.28 -0.17
C LYS A 158 -15.43 5.98 -0.99
N GLY A 159 -15.79 5.43 -2.15
CA GLY A 159 -16.73 6.08 -3.07
C GLY A 159 -16.14 7.31 -3.75
N VAL A 160 -14.87 7.23 -4.18
CA VAL A 160 -14.16 8.33 -4.86
C VAL A 160 -14.96 8.80 -6.10
N PRO A 161 -15.33 10.10 -6.19
CA PRO A 161 -16.26 10.60 -7.20
C PRO A 161 -15.59 11.13 -8.48
N ILE A 162 -14.28 10.96 -8.64
CA ILE A 162 -13.48 11.43 -9.78
C ILE A 162 -12.83 10.26 -10.52
N PRO A 163 -12.31 10.46 -11.76
CA PRO A 163 -11.59 9.41 -12.48
C PRO A 163 -10.48 8.75 -11.65
N THR A 164 -10.49 7.43 -11.59
CA THR A 164 -9.50 6.63 -10.85
C THR A 164 -8.81 5.63 -11.77
N ALA A 165 -7.51 5.46 -11.60
CA ALA A 165 -6.72 4.42 -12.24
C ALA A 165 -6.06 3.51 -11.19
N VAL A 166 -5.94 2.22 -11.49
CA VAL A 166 -5.37 1.23 -10.56
C VAL A 166 -4.32 0.35 -11.25
N SER A 167 -3.15 0.23 -10.62
CA SER A 167 -2.13 -0.77 -10.94
C SER A 167 -2.13 -1.86 -9.85
N ALA A 168 -2.47 -3.10 -10.20
CA ALA A 168 -2.50 -4.22 -9.27
C ALA A 168 -1.21 -5.05 -9.37
N PHE A 169 -0.28 -4.80 -8.44
CA PHE A 169 0.98 -5.52 -8.30
C PHE A 169 0.76 -6.88 -7.59
N PRO A 170 1.43 -7.97 -8.02
CA PRO A 170 1.17 -9.31 -7.50
C PRO A 170 1.56 -9.50 -6.03
N ASP A 171 2.67 -8.87 -5.60
CA ASP A 171 3.23 -9.06 -4.25
C ASP A 171 2.91 -7.90 -3.30
N GLU A 172 1.93 -7.07 -3.64
CA GLU A 172 1.34 -6.09 -2.71
C GLU A 172 0.63 -6.84 -1.55
N LEU A 173 0.29 -6.14 -0.45
CA LEU A 173 -0.44 -6.72 0.68
C LEU A 173 -1.69 -7.51 0.26
N TYR A 174 -2.30 -7.09 -0.85
CA TYR A 174 -3.17 -7.93 -1.66
C TYR A 174 -3.19 -7.43 -3.11
N GLN A 175 -3.21 -8.34 -4.08
CA GLN A 175 -3.39 -7.97 -5.47
C GLN A 175 -4.87 -7.70 -5.73
N ALA A 176 -5.25 -6.42 -5.80
CA ALA A 176 -6.63 -5.98 -5.98
C ALA A 176 -7.31 -6.63 -7.20
N PRO A 177 -8.34 -7.48 -7.00
CA PRO A 177 -9.10 -8.07 -8.10
C PRO A 177 -9.85 -7.00 -8.90
N ARG A 178 -9.95 -7.20 -10.21
CA ARG A 178 -10.69 -6.28 -11.08
C ARG A 178 -12.15 -6.10 -10.65
N SER A 179 -12.80 -7.20 -10.27
CA SER A 179 -14.20 -7.23 -9.83
C SER A 179 -14.46 -6.37 -8.58
N TRP A 180 -13.51 -6.34 -7.64
CA TRP A 180 -13.59 -5.47 -6.45
C TRP A 180 -13.30 -4.03 -6.81
N THR A 181 -12.30 -3.81 -7.68
CA THR A 181 -11.88 -2.49 -8.13
C THR A 181 -13.00 -1.75 -8.88
N GLU A 182 -13.70 -2.43 -9.79
CA GLU A 182 -14.82 -1.85 -10.56
C GLU A 182 -16.00 -1.47 -9.65
N LYS A 183 -16.22 -2.21 -8.55
CA LYS A 183 -17.25 -1.87 -7.55
C LYS A 183 -16.83 -0.70 -6.66
N ALA A 184 -15.55 -0.64 -6.28
CA ALA A 184 -15.02 0.37 -5.37
C ALA A 184 -14.89 1.75 -6.02
N TYR A 185 -14.60 1.80 -7.33
CA TYR A 185 -14.39 3.03 -8.10
C TYR A 185 -15.37 3.15 -9.27
N PRO A 186 -16.52 3.82 -9.09
CA PRO A 186 -17.53 3.97 -10.15
C PRO A 186 -17.04 4.72 -11.41
N LYS A 187 -15.94 5.47 -11.30
CA LYS A 187 -15.28 6.18 -12.41
C LYS A 187 -13.90 5.61 -12.72
N LEU A 188 -13.75 4.28 -12.65
CA LEU A 188 -12.51 3.60 -13.03
C LEU A 188 -12.21 3.82 -14.53
N ILE A 189 -11.11 4.49 -14.84
CA ILE A 189 -10.68 4.80 -16.22
C ILE A 189 -9.57 3.88 -16.71
N HIS A 190 -8.86 3.19 -15.80
CA HIS A 190 -7.76 2.30 -16.12
C HIS A 190 -7.59 1.26 -15.01
N TYR A 191 -7.38 0.01 -15.40
CA TYR A 191 -7.00 -1.08 -14.50
C TYR A 191 -5.98 -1.95 -15.21
N ASN A 192 -4.87 -2.25 -14.53
CA ASN A 192 -3.85 -3.14 -15.06
C ASN A 192 -3.34 -4.09 -13.97
N LYS A 193 -3.26 -5.39 -14.28
CA LYS A 193 -2.54 -6.37 -13.44
C LYS A 193 -1.12 -6.46 -13.95
N LEU A 194 -0.16 -6.13 -13.09
CA LEU A 194 1.26 -6.08 -13.47
C LEU A 194 1.91 -7.46 -13.26
N PRO A 195 2.95 -7.81 -14.04
CA PRO A 195 3.57 -9.13 -14.00
C PRO A 195 4.54 -9.32 -12.82
N LYS A 196 5.05 -8.23 -12.23
CA LYS A 196 6.03 -8.24 -11.14
C LYS A 196 5.89 -6.98 -10.28
N GLY A 197 6.30 -7.09 -9.02
CA GLY A 197 6.44 -6.00 -8.04
C GLY A 197 5.51 -6.19 -6.86
N GLY A 198 5.84 -5.53 -5.75
CA GLY A 198 5.03 -5.53 -4.53
C GLY A 198 4.68 -4.13 -4.04
N HIS A 199 4.81 -3.95 -2.73
CA HIS A 199 4.37 -2.77 -2.00
C HIS A 199 5.09 -1.48 -2.42
N PHE A 200 6.39 -1.57 -2.72
CA PHE A 200 7.21 -0.42 -3.10
C PHE A 200 7.26 -0.25 -4.62
N ALA A 201 6.09 -0.24 -5.29
CA ALA A 201 5.96 -0.26 -6.75
C ALA A 201 6.88 0.72 -7.49
N ALA A 202 6.99 1.97 -7.03
CA ALA A 202 7.83 3.00 -7.64
C ALA A 202 9.33 2.73 -7.49
N TRP A 203 9.71 2.03 -6.43
CA TRP A 203 11.07 1.73 -6.06
C TRP A 203 11.53 0.41 -6.70
N GLU A 204 10.70 -0.63 -6.64
CA GLU A 204 10.96 -1.95 -7.18
C GLU A 204 10.87 -1.99 -8.71
N GLN A 205 9.84 -1.37 -9.28
CA GLN A 205 9.47 -1.52 -10.69
C GLN A 205 9.16 -0.15 -11.35
N PRO A 206 10.12 0.79 -11.35
CA PRO A 206 9.88 2.16 -11.83
C PRO A 206 9.40 2.20 -13.27
N GLU A 207 9.92 1.36 -14.18
CA GLU A 207 9.50 1.33 -15.57
C GLU A 207 8.06 0.84 -15.75
N LEU A 208 7.65 -0.17 -14.98
CA LEU A 208 6.28 -0.68 -15.01
C LEU A 208 5.31 0.39 -14.52
N LEU A 209 5.60 1.00 -13.36
CA LEU A 209 4.74 2.04 -12.80
C LEU A 209 4.66 3.27 -13.71
N VAL A 210 5.79 3.76 -14.24
CA VAL A 210 5.80 4.93 -15.14
C VAL A 210 5.05 4.66 -16.44
N THR A 211 5.21 3.46 -17.02
CA THR A 211 4.49 3.08 -18.24
C THR A 211 2.98 3.04 -17.98
N ASP A 212 2.57 2.45 -16.86
CA ASP A 212 1.16 2.34 -16.50
C ASP A 212 0.54 3.71 -16.18
N LEU A 213 1.26 4.58 -15.47
CA LEU A 213 0.86 5.96 -15.21
C LEU A 213 0.62 6.76 -16.50
N ARG A 214 1.52 6.61 -17.47
CA ARG A 214 1.40 7.26 -18.79
C ARG A 214 0.20 6.73 -19.58
N ALA A 215 -0.12 5.44 -19.46
CA ALA A 215 -1.31 4.86 -20.07
C ALA A 215 -2.58 5.37 -19.38
N ALA A 216 -2.64 5.28 -18.06
CA ALA A 216 -3.76 5.69 -17.22
C ALA A 216 -4.18 7.15 -17.46
N PHE A 217 -3.22 8.08 -17.37
CA PHE A 217 -3.53 9.50 -17.48
C PHE A 217 -3.63 10.01 -18.91
N ARG A 218 -3.45 9.17 -19.94
CA ARG A 218 -3.62 9.58 -21.33
C ARG A 218 -5.01 10.16 -21.60
N ALA A 219 -6.04 9.62 -20.95
CA ALA A 219 -7.43 10.09 -21.11
C ALA A 219 -7.74 11.41 -20.40
N LEU A 220 -6.84 11.90 -19.53
CA LEU A 220 -7.02 13.12 -18.72
C LEU A 220 -6.12 14.28 -19.15
N ARG A 221 -5.26 14.06 -20.15
CA ARG A 221 -4.37 15.08 -20.73
C ARG A 221 -5.08 15.94 -21.75
#